data_AF-A0A3C0SW79-F1
#
_entry.id   AF-A0A3C0SW79-F1
#
_cell.length_a   1.000
_cell.length_b   1.000
_cell.length_c   1.000
_cell.angle_alpha   90.00
_cell.angle_beta   90.00
_cell.angle_gamma   90.00
#
_symmetry.space_group_name_H-M   'P 1'
#
loop_
_entity.id
_entity.type
_entity.pdbx_description
1 polymer ?
#
loop_
_entity_poly.entity_id
_entity_poly.type
_entity_poly.pdbx_seq_one_letter_code
_entity_poly.pdbx_strand_id
1 'polypeptide(L)' 'MKRKPTHPGILLKEDVLKPLGLTITDAAKDLGVSRKSLSELINERISLSPDMAVRISKATKTSPES' A
#
# COMPACT_ATOMS: atom_id res chain seq x y z
N MET A 1 5.45 -5.04 -24.51
CA MET A 1 4.69 -5.92 -23.59
C MET A 1 4.21 -5.07 -22.41
N LYS A 2 2.96 -4.55 -22.43
CA LYS A 2 2.40 -3.80 -21.30
C LYS A 2 2.22 -4.80 -20.15
N ARG A 3 3.09 -4.73 -19.13
CA ARG A 3 2.88 -5.45 -17.86
C ARG A 3 1.47 -5.06 -17.38
N LYS A 4 0.64 -6.04 -17.07
CA LYS A 4 -0.67 -5.76 -16.46
C LYS A 4 -0.38 -4.94 -15.19
N PRO A 5 -1.02 -3.78 -14.99
CA PRO A 5 -0.80 -3.00 -13.78
C PRO A 5 -1.25 -3.86 -12.61
N THR A 6 -0.28 -4.34 -11.82
CA THR A 6 -0.55 -5.02 -10.56
C THR A 6 -1.21 -4.01 -9.65
N HIS A 7 -2.29 -4.40 -8.97
CA HIS A 7 -2.98 -3.51 -8.06
C HIS A 7 -2.00 -2.97 -7.01
N PRO A 8 -2.00 -1.65 -6.73
CA PRO A 8 -1.03 -1.05 -5.82
C PRO A 8 -1.08 -1.63 -4.41
N GLY A 9 -2.24 -2.16 -4.00
CA GLY A 9 -2.36 -2.87 -2.73
C GLY A 9 -1.60 -4.20 -2.68
N ILE A 10 -1.50 -4.93 -3.80
CA ILE A 10 -0.67 -6.14 -3.85
C ILE A 10 0.80 -5.75 -3.75
N LEU A 11 1.24 -4.73 -4.49
CA LEU A 11 2.63 -4.24 -4.42
C LEU A 11 2.99 -3.82 -3.00
N LEU A 12 2.11 -3.07 -2.32
CA LEU A 12 2.33 -2.69 -0.92
C LEU A 12 2.48 -3.91 0.00
N LYS A 13 1.70 -4.97 -0.22
CA LYS A 13 1.79 -6.19 0.58
C LYS A 13 3.08 -6.96 0.33
N GLU A 14 3.44 -7.15 -0.94
CA GLU A 14 4.59 -7.96 -1.33
C GLU A 14 5.93 -7.23 -1.13
N ASP A 15 5.99 -5.93 -1.43
CA ASP A 15 7.25 -5.16 -1.41
C ASP A 15 7.50 -4.45 -0.09
N VAL A 16 6.46 -4.28 0.76
CA VAL A 16 6.57 -3.54 2.03
C VAL A 16 6.16 -4.42 3.20
N LEU A 17 4.92 -4.90 3.26
CA LEU A 17 4.41 -5.60 4.46
C LEU A 17 5.15 -6.91 4.73
N LYS A 18 5.28 -7.78 3.71
CA LYS A 18 5.96 -9.07 3.83
C LYS A 18 7.44 -8.95 4.21
N PRO A 19 8.28 -8.18 3.49
CA PRO A 19 9.71 -8.11 3.80
C PRO A 19 10.00 -7.42 5.13
N LEU A 20 9.14 -6.51 5.58
CA LEU A 20 9.26 -5.85 6.88
C LEU A 20 8.59 -6.64 8.02
N GLY A 21 7.89 -7.75 7.72
CA GLY A 21 7.13 -8.51 8.71
C GLY A 21 6.00 -7.72 9.38
N LEU A 22 5.52 -6.64 8.74
CA LEU A 22 4.52 -5.76 9.30
C LEU A 22 3.12 -6.36 9.15
N THR A 23 2.34 -6.29 10.22
CA THR A 23 0.92 -6.61 10.13
C THR A 23 0.15 -5.47 9.45
N ILE A 24 -1.02 -5.77 8.90
CA ILE A 24 -1.94 -4.76 8.35
C ILE A 24 -2.28 -3.71 9.41
N THR A 25 -2.34 -4.10 10.68
CA THR A 25 -2.66 -3.19 11.78
C THR A 25 -1.53 -2.20 12.02
N ASP A 26 -0.29 -2.69 12.10
CA ASP A 26 0.88 -1.85 12.36
C ASP A 26 1.15 -0.92 11.19
N ALA A 27 1.07 -1.44 9.96
CA ALA A 27 1.21 -0.61 8.78
C ALA A 27 0.10 0.45 8.66
N ALA A 28 -1.15 0.11 8.98
CA ALA A 28 -2.23 1.08 8.97
C ALA A 28 -2.00 2.20 10.00
N LYS A 29 -1.47 1.85 11.17
CA LYS A 29 -1.12 2.80 12.24
C LYS A 29 0.00 3.74 11.79
N ASP A 30 1.07 3.21 11.21
CA ASP A 30 2.20 4.00 10.69
C ASP A 30 1.80 4.89 9.50
N LEU A 31 0.90 4.41 8.65
CA LEU A 31 0.31 5.15 7.54
C LEU A 31 -0.72 6.20 7.98
N GLY A 32 -1.17 6.15 9.25
CA GLY A 32 -2.27 6.98 9.73
C GLY A 32 -3.57 6.76 8.96
N VAL A 33 -3.85 5.52 8.55
CA VAL A 33 -5.09 5.13 7.85
C VAL A 33 -5.86 4.08 8.67
N SER A 34 -7.14 3.90 8.37
CA SER A 34 -7.92 2.84 8.99
C SER A 34 -7.43 1.46 8.51
N ARG A 35 -7.31 0.50 9.44
CA ARG A 35 -7.01 -0.91 9.10
C ARG A 35 -7.94 -1.47 8.02
N LYS A 36 -9.22 -1.10 8.06
CA LYS A 36 -10.21 -1.49 7.04
C LYS A 36 -9.80 -0.99 5.66
N SER A 37 -9.48 0.30 5.51
CA SER A 37 -9.07 0.88 4.22
C SER A 37 -7.81 0.24 3.67
N LEU A 38 -6.80 0.00 4.51
CA LEU A 38 -5.59 -0.70 4.10
C LEU A 38 -5.89 -2.14 3.68
N SER A 39 -6.73 -2.85 4.44
CA SER A 39 -7.18 -4.21 4.13
C SER A 39 -7.92 -4.27 2.80
N GLU A 40 -8.83 -3.34 2.53
CA GLU A 40 -9.55 -3.28 1.26
C GLU A 40 -8.59 -3.01 0.10
N LEU A 41 -7.59 -2.15 0.28
CA LEU A 41 -6.58 -1.88 -0.75
C LEU A 41 -5.74 -3.13 -1.07
N ILE A 42 -5.18 -3.80 -0.06
CA ILE A 42 -4.34 -5.00 -0.27
C ILE A 42 -5.11 -6.20 -0.82
N ASN A 43 -6.43 -6.23 -0.63
CA ASN A 43 -7.32 -7.25 -1.18
C ASN A 43 -7.98 -6.81 -2.51
N GLU A 44 -7.48 -5.75 -3.14
CA GLU A 44 -7.94 -5.25 -4.45
C GLU A 44 -9.43 -4.86 -4.47
N ARG A 45 -10.01 -4.54 -3.31
CA ARG A 45 -11.42 -4.16 -3.16
C ARG A 45 -11.68 -2.68 -3.44
N ILE A 46 -10.65 -1.84 -3.28
CA ILE A 46 -10.72 -0.40 -3.55
C ILE A 46 -9.53 0.05 -4.37
N SER A 47 -9.76 1.04 -5.24
CA SER A 47 -8.70 1.75 -5.93
C SER A 47 -7.88 2.60 -4.95
N LEU A 48 -6.62 2.88 -5.31
CA LEU A 48 -5.78 3.80 -4.55
C LEU A 48 -6.24 5.24 -4.72
N SER A 49 -6.79 5.82 -3.65
CA SER A 49 -7.13 7.26 -3.60
C SER A 49 -5.86 8.12 -3.49
N PRO A 50 -5.82 9.33 -4.07
CA PRO A 50 -4.66 10.24 -3.98
C PRO A 50 -4.24 10.56 -2.55
N ASP A 51 -5.18 10.74 -1.60
CA ASP A 51 -4.82 10.96 -0.18
C ASP A 51 -4.07 9.75 0.41
N MET A 52 -4.53 8.54 0.06
CA MET A 52 -3.91 7.29 0.50
C MET A 52 -2.56 7.06 -0.19
N ALA A 53 -2.41 7.48 -1.45
CA ALA A 53 -1.13 7.44 -2.18
C ALA A 53 -0.08 8.34 -1.50
N VAL A 54 -0.46 9.54 -1.07
CA VAL A 54 0.45 10.46 -0.36
C VAL A 54 0.88 9.87 0.98
N ARG A 55 -0.04 9.27 1.74
CA ARG A 55 0.28 8.61 3.02
C ARG A 55 1.22 7.42 2.83
N ILE A 56 0.93 6.58 1.82
CA ILE A 56 1.77 5.44 1.46
C ILE A 56 3.17 5.90 1.04
N SER A 57 3.28 6.86 0.12
CA SER A 57 4.58 7.37 -0.33
C SER A 57 5.41 7.92 0.83
N LYS A 58 4.79 8.60 1.80
CA LYS A 58 5.48 9.08 3.00
C LYS A 58 5.99 7.95 3.89
N ALA A 59 5.20 6.91 4.11
CA ALA A 59 5.59 5.82 5.00
C ALA A 59 6.58 4.84 4.35
N THR A 60 6.45 4.59 3.06
CA THR A 60 7.29 3.61 2.36
C THR A 60 8.58 4.20 1.80
N LYS A 61 8.76 5.53 1.87
CA LYS A 61 9.82 6.27 1.15
C LYS A 61 9.94 5.86 -0.32
N THR A 62 8.88 5.31 -0.90
CA THR A 62 8.85 5.02 -2.33
C THR A 62 8.69 6.37 -3.02
N SER A 63 9.83 6.96 -3.39
CA SER A 63 9.85 8.03 -4.38
C SER A 63 9.22 7.46 -5.65
N PRO A 64 8.38 8.23 -6.36
CA PRO A 64 7.92 7.84 -7.68
C PRO A 64 9.10 7.95 -8.64
N GLU A 65 10.00 6.99 -8.62
CA GLU A 65 11.09 6.87 -9.59
C GLU A 65 10.96 5.54 -10.35
N SER A 66 10.68 5.70 -11.65
CA SER A 66 10.72 4.75 -12.77
C SER A 66 9.42 4.06 -13.19
#